data_AF-A0A7R8ZZY1-F1
#
_entry.id   AF-A0A7R8ZZY1-F1
#
_cell.length_a   1.000
_cell.length_b   1.000
_cell.length_c   1.000
_cell.angle_alpha   90.00
_cell.angle_beta   90.00
_cell.angle_gamma   90.00
#
_symmetry.space_group_name_H-M   'P 1'
#
loop_
_entity.id
_entity.type
_entity.pdbx_description
1 polymer ?
#
loop_
_entity_poly.entity_id
_entity_poly.type
_entity_poly.pdbx_seq_one_letter_code
_entity_poly.pdbx_strand_id
1 'polypeptide(L)'
;MYAHPHNRGHHQIAHPSAPPLQKCDTLGLAELGTMCDAKASCSIVQDNGLSAAFTIAHELGHVLNMPHDDDFKCQQYKGDDWIQNVMSRMLDHNTYPWAWSNCSQHYLTEYLDAGYGECLEDEPEVNQLQSGLARQAKRSPGEVFDEDKQCELVFGSGSRICTYMVWGWGTMDAAIDKKPMDQSR
;
A
#
# COMPACT_ATOMS: atom_id res chain seq x y z
N MET A 1 -13.29 4.21 6.21
CA MET A 1 -12.50 2.96 6.09
C MET A 1 -12.83 2.02 7.24
N TYR A 2 -13.64 0.98 7.00
CA TYR A 2 -13.83 -0.10 7.97
C TYR A 2 -12.82 -1.19 7.67
N ALA A 3 -11.80 -1.33 8.52
CA ALA A 3 -10.94 -2.51 8.53
C ALA A 3 -11.66 -3.60 9.33
N HIS A 4 -12.09 -4.67 8.68
CA HIS A 4 -12.62 -5.83 9.38
C HIS A 4 -11.49 -6.54 10.15
N PRO A 5 -11.68 -6.85 11.46
CA PRO A 5 -10.69 -7.56 12.23
C PRO A 5 -10.58 -9.02 11.78
N HIS A 6 -9.32 -9.46 11.67
CA HIS A 6 -8.80 -10.81 11.46
C HIS A 6 -9.79 -11.98 11.44
N ASN A 7 -9.76 -12.73 10.34
CA ASN A 7 -9.71 -14.19 10.40
C ASN A 7 -8.62 -14.68 9.43
N ARG A 8 -7.48 -15.16 9.97
CA ARG A 8 -6.43 -15.84 9.17
C ARG A 8 -6.90 -17.25 8.80
N GLY A 9 -7.95 -17.30 8.02
CA GLY A 9 -8.45 -18.49 7.37
C GLY A 9 -8.99 -18.04 6.04
N HIS A 10 -8.21 -18.23 4.98
CA HIS A 10 -8.73 -18.21 3.61
C HIS A 10 -9.82 -19.29 3.53
N HIS A 11 -11.07 -18.96 3.86
CA HIS A 11 -12.22 -19.69 3.35
C HIS A 11 -12.48 -19.17 1.94
N GLN A 12 -11.55 -19.51 1.03
CA GLN A 12 -11.92 -19.63 -0.36
C GLN A 12 -12.69 -20.94 -0.47
N ILE A 13 -13.92 -20.86 -0.97
CA ILE A 13 -14.68 -22.03 -1.39
C ILE A 13 -13.87 -22.67 -2.51
N ALA A 14 -13.03 -23.64 -2.17
CA ALA A 14 -12.22 -24.38 -3.12
C ALA A 14 -13.15 -25.33 -3.88
N HIS A 15 -13.53 -24.94 -5.10
CA HIS A 15 -14.02 -25.90 -6.07
C HIS A 15 -12.86 -26.87 -6.39
N PRO A 16 -13.06 -28.21 -6.27
CA PRO A 16 -11.98 -29.20 -6.39
C PRO A 16 -11.30 -29.30 -7.77
N SER A 17 -11.62 -28.40 -8.70
CA SER A 17 -11.18 -28.41 -10.10
C SER A 17 -10.71 -27.05 -10.62
N ALA A 18 -10.48 -26.06 -9.75
CA ALA A 18 -9.89 -24.79 -10.17
C ALA A 18 -8.37 -24.95 -10.43
N PRO A 19 -7.83 -24.46 -11.56
CA PRO A 19 -6.39 -24.42 -11.79
C PRO A 19 -5.68 -23.58 -10.71
N PRO A 20 -4.37 -23.80 -10.46
CA PRO A 20 -3.63 -23.04 -9.46
C PRO A 20 -3.79 -21.54 -9.72
N LEU A 21 -4.22 -20.81 -8.68
CA LEU A 21 -4.44 -19.37 -8.74
C LEU A 21 -3.20 -18.70 -9.34
N GLN A 22 -3.37 -18.07 -10.49
CA GLN A 22 -2.38 -17.19 -11.10
C GLN A 22 -2.03 -16.12 -10.06
N LYS A 23 -0.74 -15.89 -9.80
CA LYS A 23 -0.32 -14.78 -8.93
C LYS A 23 -0.93 -13.49 -9.50
N CYS A 24 -1.77 -12.85 -8.70
CA CYS A 24 -2.17 -11.48 -8.96
C CYS A 24 -0.96 -10.60 -8.62
N ASP A 25 -0.34 -9.99 -9.64
CA ASP A 25 0.77 -9.04 -9.45
C ASP A 25 0.28 -7.65 -8.98
N THR A 26 -1.03 -7.50 -8.74
CA THR A 26 -1.65 -6.26 -8.27
C THR A 26 -1.84 -6.32 -6.74
N LEU A 27 -1.34 -5.29 -6.04
CA LEU A 27 -1.47 -5.17 -4.59
C LEU A 27 -2.72 -4.40 -4.16
N GLY A 28 -3.42 -3.73 -5.08
CA GLY A 28 -4.62 -2.96 -4.78
C GLY A 28 -5.54 -2.77 -5.98
N LEU A 29 -6.72 -2.20 -5.73
CA LEU A 29 -7.69 -1.85 -6.75
C LEU A 29 -8.59 -0.71 -6.25
N ALA A 30 -8.79 0.30 -7.08
CA ALA A 30 -9.72 1.40 -6.86
C ALA A 30 -10.35 1.86 -8.18
N GLU A 31 -11.53 2.48 -8.08
CA GLU A 31 -12.19 3.11 -9.23
C GLU A 31 -11.82 4.60 -9.29
N LEU A 32 -11.48 5.09 -10.48
CA LEU A 32 -11.00 6.46 -10.66
C LEU A 32 -12.07 7.52 -10.38
N GLY A 33 -11.76 8.48 -9.51
CA GLY A 33 -12.55 9.69 -9.30
C GLY A 33 -13.87 9.49 -8.58
N THR A 34 -13.96 8.46 -7.74
CA THR A 34 -15.19 8.01 -7.09
C THR A 34 -15.32 8.45 -5.64
N MET A 35 -14.45 9.33 -5.13
CA MET A 35 -14.40 9.72 -3.72
C MET A 35 -15.76 10.10 -3.12
N CYS A 36 -16.55 10.91 -3.82
CA CYS A 36 -17.87 11.33 -3.36
C CYS A 36 -19.04 10.52 -3.98
N ASP A 37 -18.75 9.43 -4.70
CA ASP A 37 -19.76 8.45 -5.11
C ASP A 37 -19.97 7.43 -3.98
N ALA A 38 -21.11 7.51 -3.30
CA ALA A 38 -21.46 6.59 -2.21
C ALA A 38 -21.47 5.10 -2.58
N LYS A 39 -21.55 4.75 -3.87
CA LYS A 39 -21.54 3.35 -4.33
C LYS A 39 -20.16 2.84 -4.73
N ALA A 40 -19.24 3.74 -5.04
CA ALA A 40 -17.95 3.40 -5.64
C ALA A 40 -16.73 3.95 -4.87
N SER A 41 -16.94 4.81 -3.87
CA SER A 41 -15.90 5.34 -2.96
C SER A 41 -15.31 4.24 -2.08
N CYS A 42 -14.46 3.42 -2.68
CA CYS A 42 -13.80 2.30 -2.04
C CYS A 42 -12.51 1.93 -2.76
N SER A 43 -11.61 1.31 -2.00
CA SER A 43 -10.43 0.66 -2.52
C SER A 43 -10.18 -0.65 -1.78
N ILE A 44 -9.53 -1.58 -2.47
CA ILE A 44 -9.08 -2.87 -1.93
C ILE A 44 -7.56 -2.82 -1.90
N VAL A 45 -6.96 -3.21 -0.77
CA VAL A 45 -5.50 -3.28 -0.61
C VAL A 45 -5.14 -4.63 -0.01
N GLN A 46 -4.17 -5.30 -0.62
CA GLN A 46 -3.52 -6.46 -0.05
C GLN A 46 -2.56 -6.00 1.05
N ASP A 47 -2.78 -6.48 2.27
CA ASP A 47 -1.83 -6.27 3.35
C ASP A 47 -0.53 -7.05 3.07
N ASN A 48 0.57 -6.32 2.98
CA ASN A 48 1.93 -6.83 2.81
C ASN A 48 2.88 -6.19 3.82
N GLY A 49 2.39 -5.85 5.02
CA GLY A 49 3.16 -5.20 6.07
C GLY A 49 3.20 -3.68 5.93
N LEU A 50 4.27 -3.04 6.41
CA LEU A 50 4.34 -1.57 6.42
C LEU A 50 4.28 -0.95 5.01
N SER A 51 4.73 -1.67 3.97
CA SER A 51 4.63 -1.23 2.58
C SER A 51 3.19 -1.08 2.08
N ALA A 52 2.20 -1.70 2.74
CA ALA A 52 0.79 -1.56 2.39
C ALA A 52 0.33 -0.10 2.48
N ALA A 53 0.99 0.72 3.31
CA ALA A 53 0.74 2.16 3.38
C ALA A 53 0.92 2.86 2.01
N PHE A 54 1.88 2.42 1.19
CA PHE A 54 2.08 2.97 -0.15
C PHE A 54 0.98 2.57 -1.10
N THR A 55 0.54 1.30 -1.04
CA THR A 55 -0.61 0.84 -1.82
C THR A 55 -1.88 1.57 -1.40
N ILE A 56 -2.10 1.79 -0.09
CA ILE A 56 -3.22 2.62 0.39
C ILE A 56 -3.17 4.02 -0.21
N ALA A 57 -2.02 4.68 -0.19
CA ALA A 57 -1.86 6.01 -0.78
C ALA A 57 -2.12 5.99 -2.30
N HIS A 58 -1.59 5.00 -3.02
CA HIS A 58 -1.77 4.82 -4.45
C HIS A 58 -3.25 4.64 -4.82
N GLU A 59 -3.94 3.70 -4.17
CA GLU A 59 -5.36 3.44 -4.44
C GLU A 59 -6.23 4.64 -4.04
N LEU A 60 -5.88 5.34 -2.97
CA LEU A 60 -6.55 6.59 -2.60
C LEU A 60 -6.36 7.68 -3.66
N GLY A 61 -5.19 7.74 -4.30
CA GLY A 61 -4.93 8.61 -5.44
C GLY A 61 -5.89 8.32 -6.61
N HIS A 62 -6.12 7.04 -6.94
CA HIS A 62 -7.13 6.66 -7.94
C HIS A 62 -8.53 7.13 -7.54
N VAL A 63 -8.97 6.88 -6.30
CA VAL A 63 -10.28 7.36 -5.81
C VAL A 63 -10.40 8.89 -5.93
N LEU A 64 -9.29 9.62 -5.81
CA LEU A 64 -9.14 11.07 -6.03
C LEU A 64 -8.82 11.47 -7.48
N ASN A 65 -9.13 10.61 -8.44
CA ASN A 65 -9.03 10.83 -9.89
C ASN A 65 -7.60 10.97 -10.44
N MET A 66 -6.58 10.52 -9.72
CA MET A 66 -5.20 10.52 -10.22
C MET A 66 -4.96 9.29 -11.12
N PRO A 67 -4.59 9.46 -12.40
CA PRO A 67 -4.14 8.34 -13.22
C PRO A 67 -2.70 7.93 -12.90
N HIS A 68 -2.25 6.81 -13.44
CA HIS A 68 -0.84 6.42 -13.37
C HIS A 68 0.08 7.43 -14.08
N ASP A 69 1.29 7.61 -13.55
CA ASP A 69 2.27 8.59 -14.07
C ASP A 69 2.75 8.31 -15.52
N ASP A 70 2.60 7.08 -15.98
CA ASP A 70 2.94 6.65 -17.33
C ASP A 70 1.72 6.44 -18.23
N ASP A 71 0.53 6.87 -17.79
CA ASP A 71 -0.65 7.04 -18.62
C ASP A 71 -0.40 8.10 -19.71
N PHE A 72 -1.09 7.98 -20.86
CA PHE A 72 -0.99 8.95 -21.96
C PHE A 72 -1.36 10.37 -21.51
N LYS A 73 -2.30 10.50 -20.57
CA LYS A 73 -2.72 11.75 -19.94
C LYS A 73 -1.61 12.46 -19.18
N CYS A 74 -0.63 11.70 -18.69
CA CYS A 74 0.47 12.21 -17.88
C CYS A 74 1.73 12.55 -18.68
N GLN A 75 1.78 12.26 -19.99
CA GLN A 75 2.99 12.40 -20.80
C GLN A 75 3.57 13.82 -20.79
N GLN A 76 2.72 14.85 -20.76
CA GLN A 76 3.13 16.25 -20.74
C GLN A 76 3.79 16.69 -19.41
N TYR A 77 3.63 15.93 -18.34
CA TYR A 77 4.19 16.24 -17.00
C TYR A 77 5.47 15.46 -16.72
N LYS A 78 5.94 14.62 -17.66
CA LYS A 78 7.18 13.87 -17.50
C LYS A 78 8.37 14.83 -17.57
N GLY A 79 9.14 14.88 -16.50
CA GLY A 79 10.45 15.54 -16.47
C GLY A 79 11.54 14.64 -17.06
N ASP A 80 12.76 15.18 -17.14
CA ASP A 80 13.94 14.45 -17.63
C ASP A 80 14.40 13.35 -16.65
N ASP A 81 14.12 13.53 -15.34
CA ASP A 81 14.42 12.54 -14.32
C ASP A 81 13.22 11.60 -14.10
N TRP A 82 13.42 10.31 -14.39
CA TRP A 82 12.44 9.26 -14.14
C TRP A 82 12.41 8.90 -12.65
N ILE A 83 11.79 9.77 -11.84
CA ILE A 83 11.49 9.49 -10.44
C ILE A 83 10.14 8.77 -10.39
N GLN A 84 10.13 7.57 -9.80
CA GLN A 84 8.93 6.79 -9.58
C GLN A 84 8.21 7.35 -8.34
N ASN A 85 7.08 8.04 -8.56
CA ASN A 85 6.25 8.65 -7.51
C ASN A 85 5.13 7.70 -7.05
N VAL A 86 4.29 8.15 -6.12
CA VAL A 86 3.19 7.33 -5.55
C VAL A 86 2.31 6.69 -6.63
N MET A 87 2.01 7.38 -7.74
CA MET A 87 1.15 6.87 -8.82
C MET A 87 1.89 6.07 -9.90
N SER A 88 3.13 5.62 -9.64
CA SER A 88 3.78 4.63 -10.50
C SER A 88 3.13 3.26 -10.39
N ARG A 89 3.04 2.53 -11.51
CA ARG A 89 2.46 1.17 -11.54
C ARG A 89 3.31 0.11 -10.83
N MET A 90 4.61 0.39 -10.64
CA MET A 90 5.56 -0.55 -10.06
C MET A 90 6.24 0.07 -8.86
N LEU A 91 6.21 -0.66 -7.74
CA LEU A 91 7.05 -0.39 -6.60
C LEU A 91 8.38 -1.12 -6.82
N ASP A 92 9.45 -0.38 -7.05
CA ASP A 92 10.81 -0.88 -7.16
C ASP A 92 11.77 -0.16 -6.18
N HIS A 93 13.04 -0.55 -6.19
CA HIS A 93 14.06 0.04 -5.32
C HIS A 93 14.34 1.54 -5.60
N ASN A 94 13.93 2.05 -6.76
CA ASN A 94 14.07 3.45 -7.16
C ASN A 94 12.77 4.24 -6.97
N THR A 95 11.77 3.64 -6.34
CA THR A 95 10.56 4.35 -5.95
C THR A 95 10.86 5.31 -4.83
N TYR A 96 10.42 6.56 -5.01
CA TYR A 96 10.35 7.57 -3.97
C TYR A 96 8.89 7.65 -3.54
N PRO A 97 8.37 6.67 -2.77
CA PRO A 97 6.94 6.53 -2.50
C PRO A 97 6.41 7.56 -1.50
N TRP A 98 7.14 8.65 -1.30
CA TRP A 98 6.85 9.78 -0.43
C TRP A 98 6.53 11.06 -1.22
N ALA A 99 6.59 11.03 -2.56
CA ALA A 99 6.31 12.19 -3.41
C ALA A 99 5.20 11.91 -4.42
N TRP A 100 4.44 12.96 -4.74
CA TRP A 100 3.42 12.97 -5.79
C TRP A 100 3.97 13.68 -7.03
N SER A 101 3.71 13.12 -8.22
CA SER A 101 4.17 13.72 -9.48
C SER A 101 3.42 15.02 -9.80
N ASN A 102 3.95 15.80 -10.74
CA ASN A 102 3.23 16.95 -11.29
C ASN A 102 1.90 16.54 -11.96
N CYS A 103 1.83 15.34 -12.55
CA CYS A 103 0.58 14.83 -13.11
C CYS A 103 -0.46 14.57 -12.01
N SER A 104 -0.05 13.90 -10.92
CA SER A 104 -0.91 13.60 -9.77
C SER A 104 -1.47 14.88 -9.15
N GLN A 105 -0.61 15.89 -8.94
CA GLN A 105 -1.01 17.19 -8.40
C GLN A 105 -2.01 17.90 -9.31
N HIS A 106 -1.78 17.88 -10.63
CA HIS A 106 -2.69 18.48 -11.60
C HIS A 106 -4.08 17.83 -11.57
N TYR A 107 -4.16 16.50 -11.66
CA TYR A 107 -5.45 15.79 -11.69
C TYR A 107 -6.23 15.91 -10.38
N LEU A 108 -5.54 15.94 -9.23
CA LEU A 108 -6.20 16.24 -7.95
C LEU A 108 -6.77 17.65 -7.93
N THR A 109 -6.00 18.64 -8.41
CA THR A 109 -6.43 20.05 -8.43
C THR A 109 -7.67 20.21 -9.29
N GLU A 110 -7.65 19.71 -10.53
CA GLU A 110 -8.79 19.77 -11.44
C GLU A 110 -10.02 19.04 -10.88
N TYR A 111 -9.83 17.90 -10.21
CA TYR A 111 -10.92 17.14 -9.60
C TYR A 111 -11.62 17.92 -8.49
N LEU A 112 -10.84 18.56 -7.61
CA LEU A 112 -11.38 19.38 -6.52
C LEU A 112 -11.98 20.70 -7.03
N ASP A 113 -11.30 21.41 -7.95
CA ASP A 113 -11.76 22.67 -8.52
C ASP A 113 -13.06 22.51 -9.33
N ALA A 114 -13.29 21.33 -9.91
CA ALA A 114 -14.54 20.99 -10.59
C ALA A 114 -15.71 20.65 -9.64
N GLY A 115 -15.47 20.61 -8.33
CA GLY A 115 -16.48 20.35 -7.30
C GLY A 115 -16.71 18.88 -6.96
N TYR A 116 -15.97 17.92 -7.55
CA TYR A 116 -16.19 16.49 -7.29
C TYR A 116 -15.74 16.04 -5.88
N GLY A 117 -15.11 16.92 -5.11
CA GLY A 117 -14.67 16.71 -3.73
C GLY A 117 -15.63 17.26 -2.66
N GLU A 118 -16.84 17.65 -3.02
CA GLU A 118 -17.84 18.28 -2.13
C GLU A 118 -18.08 17.56 -0.79
N CYS A 119 -17.98 16.23 -0.77
CA CYS A 119 -18.15 15.42 0.44
C CYS A 119 -16.94 15.44 1.40
N LEU A 120 -15.88 16.17 1.07
CA LEU A 120 -14.67 16.31 1.88
C LEU A 120 -14.57 17.69 2.57
N GLU A 121 -15.55 18.57 2.34
CA GLU A 121 -15.53 19.95 2.84
C GLU A 121 -15.95 20.07 4.31
N ASP A 122 -16.67 19.08 4.86
CA ASP A 122 -17.09 19.07 6.25
C ASP A 122 -15.99 18.59 7.20
N GLU A 123 -15.94 19.20 8.40
CA GLU A 123 -15.04 18.75 9.45
C GLU A 123 -15.63 17.52 10.15
N PRO A 124 -14.86 16.42 10.32
CA PRO A 124 -15.39 15.23 10.98
C PRO A 124 -15.68 15.49 12.47
N GLU A 125 -16.88 15.11 12.93
CA GLU A 125 -17.29 15.26 14.33
C GLU A 125 -16.33 14.58 15.32
N VAL A 126 -15.68 13.49 14.90
CA VAL A 126 -14.70 12.75 15.69
C VAL A 126 -13.40 12.62 14.92
N ASN A 127 -12.35 13.27 15.41
CA ASN A 127 -11.00 13.06 14.92
C ASN A 127 -10.41 11.76 15.51
N GLN A 128 -10.53 10.65 14.77
CA GLN A 128 -10.00 9.35 15.19
C GLN A 128 -8.47 9.34 15.40
N LEU A 129 -7.74 10.29 14.81
CA LEU A 129 -6.31 10.43 15.07
C LEU A 129 -6.07 10.94 16.50
N GLN A 130 -6.94 11.80 17.04
CA GLN A 130 -6.80 12.35 18.39
C GLN A 130 -7.32 11.41 19.49
N SER A 131 -8.28 10.54 19.20
CA SER A 131 -8.98 9.72 20.22
C SER A 131 -8.21 8.50 20.73
N GLY A 132 -7.03 8.18 20.19
CA GLY A 132 -6.20 7.07 20.71
C GLY A 132 -4.91 6.78 19.92
N LEU A 133 -4.89 7.10 18.62
CA LEU A 133 -3.73 6.89 17.74
C LEU A 133 -2.66 7.98 17.88
N ALA A 134 -3.00 9.17 18.39
CA ALA A 134 -2.09 10.32 18.51
C ALA A 134 -0.83 10.05 19.35
N ARG A 135 -0.90 9.13 20.33
CA ARG A 135 0.29 8.71 21.11
C ARG A 135 1.25 7.85 20.30
N GLN A 136 0.76 7.02 19.38
CA GLN A 136 1.57 6.26 18.42
C GLN A 136 2.05 7.13 17.27
N ALA A 137 1.24 8.11 16.83
CA ALA A 137 1.56 9.02 15.73
C ALA A 137 2.79 9.92 15.95
N LYS A 138 3.31 10.03 17.19
CA LYS A 138 4.56 10.76 17.47
C LYS A 138 5.83 9.96 17.18
N ARG A 139 5.73 8.64 17.08
CA ARG A 139 6.85 7.73 16.80
C ARG A 139 6.75 7.28 15.35
N SER A 140 7.89 7.23 14.67
CA SER A 140 7.95 6.68 13.32
C SER A 140 7.62 5.18 13.34
N PRO A 141 7.08 4.61 12.25
CA PRO A 141 6.80 3.17 12.18
C PRO A 141 8.01 2.31 12.52
N GLY A 142 9.22 2.70 12.10
CA GLY A 142 10.46 1.98 12.42
C GLY A 142 10.86 1.99 13.90
N GLU A 143 10.38 2.96 14.69
CA GLU A 143 10.58 2.94 16.15
C GLU A 143 9.58 2.04 16.86
N VAL A 144 8.43 1.74 16.23
CA VAL A 144 7.35 0.92 16.79
C VAL A 144 7.49 -0.55 16.35
N PHE A 145 7.98 -0.77 15.13
CA PHE A 145 8.19 -2.07 14.51
C PHE A 145 9.67 -2.21 14.14
N ASP A 146 10.42 -2.96 14.94
CA ASP A 146 11.82 -3.30 14.64
C ASP A 146 11.94 -4.18 13.37
N GLU A 147 13.17 -4.44 12.94
CA GLU A 147 13.44 -5.20 11.71
C GLU A 147 12.77 -6.58 11.66
N ASP A 148 12.83 -7.33 12.76
CA ASP A 148 12.23 -8.66 12.85
C ASP A 148 10.71 -8.54 12.79
N LYS A 149 10.13 -7.56 13.49
CA LYS A 149 8.69 -7.32 13.45
C LYS A 149 8.21 -6.95 12.06
N GLN A 150 8.97 -6.17 11.31
CA GLN A 150 8.67 -5.87 9.91
C GLN A 150 8.74 -7.13 9.05
N CYS A 151 9.73 -8.01 9.24
CA CYS A 151 9.77 -9.31 8.56
C CYS A 151 8.55 -10.18 8.91
N GLU A 152 8.10 -10.20 10.17
CA GLU A 152 6.92 -10.95 10.57
C GLU A 152 5.64 -10.44 9.92
N LEU A 153 5.50 -9.12 9.73
CA LEU A 153 4.34 -8.52 9.07
C LEU A 153 4.23 -8.94 7.60
N VAL A 154 5.36 -9.10 6.91
CA VAL A 154 5.39 -9.47 5.48
C VAL A 154 5.30 -10.99 5.29
N PHE A 155 6.05 -11.76 6.09
CA PHE A 155 6.32 -13.19 5.82
C PHE A 155 5.71 -14.16 6.84
N GLY A 156 5.08 -13.61 7.88
CA GLY A 156 4.43 -14.34 8.97
C GLY A 156 5.30 -14.50 10.20
N SER A 157 4.67 -14.92 11.30
CA SER A 157 5.29 -15.08 12.62
C SER A 157 6.56 -15.93 12.61
N GLY A 158 7.57 -15.51 13.36
CA GLY A 158 8.88 -16.19 13.45
C GLY A 158 9.85 -15.89 12.30
N SER A 159 9.47 -15.01 11.38
CA SER A 159 10.37 -14.45 10.36
C SER A 159 11.28 -13.39 10.98
N ARG A 160 12.55 -13.38 10.61
CA ARG A 160 13.57 -12.45 11.13
C ARG A 160 14.41 -11.87 10.01
N ILE A 161 15.15 -10.81 10.31
CA ILE A 161 16.13 -10.22 9.41
C ILE A 161 17.23 -11.22 9.04
N CYS A 162 17.64 -11.21 7.78
CA CYS A 162 18.75 -12.02 7.30
C CYS A 162 20.10 -11.37 7.68
N THR A 163 20.78 -11.92 8.69
CA THR A 163 22.04 -11.35 9.22
C THR A 163 23.25 -11.52 8.28
N TYR A 164 23.13 -12.31 7.22
CA TYR A 164 24.20 -12.58 6.24
C TYR A 164 24.35 -11.48 5.16
N MET A 165 23.60 -10.38 5.23
CA MET A 165 23.73 -9.26 4.28
C MET A 165 24.88 -8.30 4.55
N VAL A 166 25.77 -8.59 5.51
CA VAL A 166 27.04 -7.88 5.65
C VAL A 166 28.17 -8.81 5.19
N TRP A 167 28.87 -8.36 4.13
CA TRP A 167 30.10 -8.88 3.52
C TRP A 167 29.98 -9.79 2.28
N GLY A 168 30.03 -9.15 1.11
CA GLY A 168 30.90 -9.56 0.00
C GLY A 168 30.33 -10.57 -1.02
N TRP A 169 30.14 -10.07 -2.25
CA TRP A 169 30.28 -10.80 -3.52
C TRP A 169 29.62 -12.18 -3.62
N GLY A 170 28.38 -12.21 -4.11
CA GLY A 170 27.76 -13.43 -4.64
C GLY A 170 26.29 -13.52 -4.27
N THR A 171 25.44 -13.59 -5.29
CA THR A 171 23.99 -13.75 -5.19
C THR A 171 23.60 -14.88 -4.24
N MET A 172 22.93 -14.54 -3.13
CA MET A 172 22.14 -15.49 -2.36
C MET A 172 20.77 -14.85 -2.16
N ASP A 173 19.75 -15.51 -2.72
CA ASP A 173 18.36 -15.13 -2.55
C ASP A 173 18.04 -14.94 -1.07
N ALA A 174 17.32 -13.86 -0.76
CA ALA A 174 16.88 -13.53 0.59
C ALA A 174 15.97 -14.64 1.14
N ALA A 175 16.56 -15.63 1.80
CA ALA A 175 15.82 -16.67 2.50
C ALA A 175 15.48 -16.15 3.89
N ILE A 176 14.19 -15.91 4.12
CA ILE A 176 13.64 -15.66 5.46
C ILE A 176 13.97 -16.86 6.34
N ASP A 177 14.71 -16.65 7.41
CA ASP A 177 15.04 -17.70 8.36
C ASP A 177 13.83 -17.96 9.28
N LYS A 178 12.89 -18.76 8.79
CA LYS A 178 11.77 -19.25 9.60
C LYS A 178 12.31 -20.24 10.62
N LYS A 179 12.34 -19.86 11.90
CA LYS A 179 12.58 -20.83 12.96
C LYS A 179 11.49 -21.92 12.87
N PRO A 180 11.82 -23.21 12.80
CA PRO A 180 10.80 -24.26 12.76
C PRO A 180 9.90 -24.14 13.99
N MET A 181 8.58 -24.13 13.76
CA MET A 181 7.60 -24.31 14.83
C MET A 181 7.90 -25.64 15.52
N ASP A 182 8.19 -25.59 16.81
CA ASP A 182 8.26 -26.76 17.67
C ASP A 182 6.87 -27.43 17.67
N GLN A 183 6.75 -28.55 16.95
CA GLN A 183 5.56 -29.41 16.95
C GLN A 183 5.63 -30.45 18.07
N SER A 184 6.00 -30.07 19.30
CA SER A 184 5.84 -30.93 20.46
C SER A 184 4.42 -30.81 21.03
N ARG A 185 3.52 -31.66 20.50
CA ARG A 185 2.31 -32.10 21.20
C ARG A 185 2.18 -33.61 21.09
#